data_AF-A0A422MQV8-F1
#
_entry.id   AF-A0A422MQV8-F1
#
_cell.length_a   1.000
_cell.length_b   1.000
_cell.length_c   1.000
_cell.angle_alpha   90.00
_cell.angle_beta   90.00
_cell.angle_gamma   90.00
#
_symmetry.space_group_name_H-M   'P 1'
#
loop_
_entity.id
_entity.type
_entity.pdbx_description
1 polymer ?
#
loop_
_entity_poly.entity_id
_entity_poly.type
_entity_poly.pdbx_seq_one_letter_code
_entity_poly.pdbx_strand_id
1 'polypeptide(L)'
;MSEGLYLAHLKERLEKIKKVVKTWKEVDERVKQLCLPTEAGAAASPGAGCSKAVPTEGLVGYLAGSFAEGQWKDEYLGVNATVTSGELASTEGTDNGGVRFKGRGSWAEWPVSKQGENQPYYFANNGFTLMATVTIHAGLEELSGPIPLMGVRIADTARTVLLGLSCTKDKQWSVLCRGEEREAIAPARGRQIKNTT
;
A
#
# COMPACT_ATOMS: atom_id res chain seq x y z
N MET A 1 -46.07 4.60 -17.96
CA MET A 1 -44.86 5.12 -18.60
C MET A 1 -44.48 4.14 -19.69
N SER A 2 -44.40 4.56 -20.95
CA SER A 2 -43.94 3.70 -22.04
C SER A 2 -42.42 3.66 -22.03
N GLU A 3 -41.83 2.49 -21.84
CA GLU A 3 -40.39 2.29 -21.96
C GLU A 3 -40.01 2.19 -23.44
N GLY A 4 -38.89 2.83 -23.82
CA GLY A 4 -38.38 2.85 -25.18
C GLY A 4 -36.89 2.51 -25.20
N LEU A 5 -36.44 1.84 -26.26
CA LEU A 5 -35.05 1.42 -26.43
C LEU A 5 -34.34 2.37 -27.39
N TYR A 6 -33.18 2.89 -26.98
CA TYR A 6 -32.41 3.89 -27.74
C TYR A 6 -31.06 3.34 -28.15
N LEU A 7 -30.68 3.59 -29.40
CA LEU A 7 -29.33 3.34 -29.91
C LEU A 7 -28.47 4.57 -29.66
N ALA A 8 -27.41 4.43 -28.86
CA ALA A 8 -26.49 5.50 -28.54
C ALA A 8 -25.09 5.21 -29.09
N HIS A 9 -24.47 6.20 -29.74
CA HIS A 9 -23.11 6.09 -30.27
C HIS A 9 -22.09 6.64 -29.26
N LEU A 10 -21.41 5.76 -28.54
CA LEU A 10 -20.59 6.12 -27.37
C LEU A 10 -19.11 6.41 -27.69
N LYS A 11 -18.82 7.15 -28.78
CA LYS A 11 -17.46 7.40 -29.27
C LYS A 11 -16.53 8.00 -28.20
N GLU A 12 -16.99 9.02 -27.50
CA GLU A 12 -16.20 9.69 -26.46
C GLU A 12 -15.92 8.78 -25.27
N ARG A 13 -16.89 7.94 -24.87
CA ARG A 13 -16.70 6.97 -23.79
C ARG A 13 -15.70 5.91 -24.19
N LEU A 14 -15.75 5.43 -25.44
CA LEU A 14 -14.76 4.50 -25.98
C LEU A 14 -13.34 5.07 -25.93
N GLU A 15 -13.16 6.34 -26.30
CA GLU A 15 -11.84 7.00 -26.21
C GLU A 15 -11.35 7.13 -24.76
N LYS A 16 -12.25 7.39 -23.79
CA LYS A 16 -11.91 7.35 -22.37
C LYS A 16 -11.46 5.95 -21.91
N ILE A 17 -12.20 4.91 -22.31
CA ILE A 17 -11.86 3.51 -21.97
C ILE A 17 -10.48 3.13 -22.52
N LYS A 18 -10.19 3.50 -23.78
CA LYS A 18 -8.86 3.24 -24.39
C LYS A 18 -7.73 3.90 -23.59
N LYS A 19 -7.93 5.12 -23.10
CA LYS A 19 -6.95 5.82 -22.26
C LYS A 19 -6.73 5.08 -20.94
N VAL A 20 -7.81 4.69 -20.26
CA VAL A 20 -7.72 3.94 -18.99
C VAL A 20 -6.98 2.62 -19.17
N VAL A 21 -7.34 1.83 -20.19
CA VAL A 21 -6.68 0.54 -20.48
C VAL A 21 -5.20 0.74 -20.84
N LYS A 22 -4.86 1.82 -21.54
CA LYS A 22 -3.46 2.16 -21.82
C LYS A 22 -2.70 2.46 -20.52
N THR A 23 -3.27 3.26 -19.63
CA THR A 23 -2.66 3.57 -18.32
C THR A 23 -2.44 2.31 -17.50
N TRP A 24 -3.41 1.40 -17.42
CA TRP A 24 -3.26 0.14 -16.69
C TRP A 24 -2.05 -0.68 -17.16
N LYS A 25 -1.85 -0.79 -18.48
CA LYS A 25 -0.68 -1.47 -19.05
C LYS A 25 0.64 -0.80 -18.65
N GLU A 26 0.69 0.53 -18.71
CA GLU A 26 1.89 1.30 -18.33
C GLU A 26 2.21 1.14 -16.83
N VAL A 27 1.18 1.10 -15.98
CA VAL A 27 1.33 0.88 -14.53
C VAL A 27 1.80 -0.55 -14.27
N ASP A 28 1.19 -1.57 -14.89
CA ASP A 28 1.61 -2.97 -14.77
C ASP A 28 3.09 -3.14 -15.12
N GLU A 29 3.52 -2.57 -16.25
CA GLU A 29 4.93 -2.63 -16.66
C GLU A 29 5.84 -1.96 -15.65
N ARG A 30 5.48 -0.80 -15.08
CA ARG A 30 6.28 -0.17 -14.02
C ARG A 30 6.35 -1.03 -12.75
N VAL A 31 5.23 -1.58 -12.30
CA VAL A 31 5.16 -2.37 -11.07
C VAL A 31 6.02 -3.64 -11.17
N LYS A 32 6.01 -4.32 -12.32
CA LYS A 32 6.88 -5.50 -12.56
C LYS A 32 8.36 -5.19 -12.39
N GLN A 33 8.79 -3.95 -12.68
CA GLN A 33 10.19 -3.52 -12.62
C GLN A 33 10.63 -3.05 -11.23
N LEU A 34 9.71 -2.88 -10.25
CA LEU A 34 10.07 -2.44 -8.89
C LEU A 34 11.00 -3.42 -8.16
N CYS A 35 11.02 -4.67 -8.61
CA CYS A 35 11.62 -5.78 -7.89
C CYS A 35 12.31 -6.70 -8.92
N LEU A 36 13.38 -6.20 -9.54
CA LEU A 36 14.17 -7.01 -10.48
C LEU A 36 15.22 -7.84 -9.75
N PRO A 37 15.47 -9.08 -10.20
CA PRO A 37 16.63 -9.84 -9.75
C PRO A 37 17.88 -9.03 -10.08
N THR A 38 18.64 -8.73 -9.03
CA THR A 38 19.97 -8.16 -9.20
C THR A 38 20.88 -9.27 -9.72
N GLU A 39 21.55 -9.03 -10.85
CA GLU A 39 22.54 -9.94 -11.40
C GLU A 39 23.54 -10.38 -10.31
N ALA A 40 23.95 -11.65 -10.37
CA ALA A 40 24.85 -12.26 -9.40
C ALA A 40 26.20 -11.50 -9.36
N GLY A 41 26.35 -10.58 -8.41
CA GLY A 41 27.58 -9.78 -8.26
C GLY A 41 27.41 -8.41 -7.61
N ALA A 42 26.20 -7.87 -7.48
CA ALA A 42 25.99 -6.63 -6.72
C ALA A 42 26.15 -6.90 -5.21
N ALA A 43 27.09 -6.20 -4.58
CA ALA A 43 27.45 -6.36 -3.18
C ALA A 43 26.22 -6.37 -2.26
N ALA A 44 26.22 -7.33 -1.32
CA ALA A 44 25.16 -7.55 -0.37
C ALA A 44 24.93 -6.33 0.55
N SER A 45 24.01 -5.45 0.15
CA SER A 45 23.34 -4.52 1.06
C SER A 45 22.24 -5.26 1.83
N PRO A 46 21.93 -4.87 3.09
CA PRO A 46 20.81 -5.45 3.84
C PRO A 46 19.48 -5.11 3.13
N GLY A 47 18.98 -6.06 2.36
CA GLY A 47 17.85 -5.86 1.43
C GLY A 47 18.02 -6.74 0.22
N ALA A 48 18.16 -8.05 0.46
CA ALA A 48 18.39 -9.07 -0.55
C ALA A 48 17.51 -8.80 -1.79
N GLY A 49 18.17 -8.64 -2.94
CA GLY A 49 17.52 -8.33 -4.21
C GLY A 49 16.35 -9.26 -4.47
N CYS A 50 15.28 -8.69 -4.99
CA CYS A 50 14.06 -9.39 -5.32
C CYS A 50 14.33 -10.61 -6.21
N SER A 51 13.90 -11.80 -5.79
CA SER A 51 14.12 -13.01 -6.60
C SER A 51 13.18 -13.10 -7.79
N LYS A 52 12.08 -12.34 -7.81
CA LYS A 52 11.05 -12.34 -8.85
C LYS A 52 10.40 -10.96 -8.98
N ALA A 53 9.94 -10.65 -10.19
CA ALA A 53 9.11 -9.49 -10.48
C ALA A 53 7.85 -9.47 -9.59
N VAL A 54 7.36 -8.27 -9.29
CA VAL A 54 6.10 -8.09 -8.54
C VAL A 54 4.93 -8.63 -9.37
N PRO A 55 4.06 -9.50 -8.81
CA PRO A 55 2.89 -9.98 -9.52
C PRO A 55 1.90 -8.83 -9.75
N THR A 56 1.47 -8.66 -10.99
CA THR A 56 0.40 -7.70 -11.37
C THR A 56 -0.96 -8.39 -11.55
N GLU A 57 -0.99 -9.73 -11.59
CA GLU A 57 -2.24 -10.48 -11.59
C GLU A 57 -3.00 -10.26 -10.29
N GLY A 58 -4.24 -9.79 -10.40
CA GLY A 58 -5.07 -9.45 -9.23
C GLY A 58 -4.66 -8.16 -8.51
N LEU A 59 -3.73 -7.38 -9.07
CA LEU A 59 -3.42 -6.04 -8.56
C LEU A 59 -4.56 -5.06 -8.92
N VAL A 60 -5.12 -4.44 -7.91
CA VAL A 60 -6.37 -3.64 -7.99
C VAL A 60 -6.17 -2.15 -7.76
N GLY A 61 -5.01 -1.77 -7.23
CA GLY A 61 -4.67 -0.38 -6.97
C GLY A 61 -3.21 -0.25 -6.57
N TYR A 62 -2.62 0.91 -6.85
CA TYR A 62 -1.21 1.18 -6.57
C TYR A 62 -1.03 2.65 -6.21
N LEU A 63 -0.73 2.90 -4.94
CA LEU A 63 -0.47 4.25 -4.42
C LEU A 63 1.02 4.55 -4.54
N ALA A 64 1.39 5.34 -5.54
CA ALA A 64 2.77 5.77 -5.75
C ALA A 64 2.83 7.16 -6.39
N GLY A 65 3.94 7.87 -6.16
CA GLY A 65 4.31 9.08 -6.91
C GLY A 65 3.46 10.33 -6.65
N SER A 66 2.21 10.34 -7.07
CA SER A 66 1.43 11.57 -7.19
C SER A 66 0.55 11.87 -5.97
N PHE A 67 0.90 12.96 -5.28
CA PHE A 67 0.16 13.56 -4.18
C PHE A 67 -0.30 14.96 -4.57
N ALA A 68 -1.61 15.22 -4.52
CA ALA A 68 -2.17 16.53 -4.81
C ALA A 68 -3.43 16.76 -3.97
N GLU A 69 -3.58 17.98 -3.44
CA GLU A 69 -4.82 18.42 -2.76
C GLU A 69 -5.27 17.48 -1.61
N GLY A 70 -4.31 16.91 -0.86
CA GLY A 70 -4.62 15.98 0.23
C GLY A 70 -5.02 14.57 -0.25
N GLN A 71 -4.86 14.26 -1.53
CA GLN A 71 -5.11 12.93 -2.09
C GLN A 71 -3.81 12.28 -2.54
N TRP A 72 -3.62 11.03 -2.16
CA TRP A 72 -2.62 10.14 -2.72
C TRP A 72 -3.29 9.32 -3.81
N LYS A 73 -2.88 9.55 -5.06
CA LYS A 73 -3.57 9.01 -6.21
C LYS A 73 -3.30 7.53 -6.39
N ASP A 74 -4.33 6.82 -6.80
CA ASP A 74 -4.20 5.47 -7.33
C ASP A 74 -3.80 5.54 -8.80
N GLU A 75 -2.63 4.98 -9.10
CA GLU A 75 -2.04 4.99 -10.43
C GLU A 75 -2.87 4.15 -11.43
N TYR A 76 -3.71 3.22 -10.94
CA TYR A 76 -4.71 2.51 -11.78
C TYR A 76 -5.98 3.33 -12.05
N LEU A 77 -6.02 4.60 -11.65
CA LEU A 77 -7.19 5.49 -11.80
C LEU A 77 -8.45 4.97 -11.08
N GLY A 78 -8.26 4.11 -10.08
CA GLY A 78 -9.32 3.61 -9.23
C GLY A 78 -9.64 4.62 -8.13
N VAL A 79 -9.39 4.23 -6.90
CA VAL A 79 -9.82 4.98 -5.73
C VAL A 79 -8.61 5.65 -5.10
N ASN A 80 -8.62 6.96 -4.94
CA ASN A 80 -7.53 7.65 -4.26
C ASN A 80 -7.58 7.43 -2.74
N ALA A 81 -6.43 7.47 -2.08
CA ALA A 81 -6.37 7.55 -0.63
C ALA A 81 -6.43 9.00 -0.16
N THR A 82 -7.12 9.24 0.95
CA THR A 82 -7.18 10.55 1.60
C THR A 82 -6.04 10.65 2.60
N VAL A 83 -5.22 11.67 2.46
CA VAL A 83 -4.12 11.96 3.39
C VAL A 83 -4.58 12.98 4.41
N THR A 84 -4.45 12.62 5.67
CA THR A 84 -4.56 13.55 6.78
C THR A 84 -3.16 13.94 7.20
N SER A 85 -2.87 15.25 7.26
CA SER A 85 -1.60 15.78 7.73
C SER A 85 -1.84 16.54 9.02
N GLY A 86 -1.27 16.06 10.12
CA GLY A 86 -1.20 16.81 11.37
C GLY A 86 -0.13 17.90 11.32
N GLU A 87 0.96 17.68 10.59
CA GLU A 87 2.08 18.63 10.48
C GLU A 87 2.67 18.68 9.07
N LEU A 88 3.09 17.52 8.51
CA LEU A 88 3.57 17.45 7.13
C LEU A 88 3.25 16.09 6.47
N ALA A 89 2.75 16.17 5.24
CA ALA A 89 2.75 15.09 4.26
C ALA A 89 3.47 15.60 3.00
N SER A 90 4.64 15.05 2.68
CA SER A 90 5.42 15.46 1.49
C SER A 90 5.94 14.27 0.68
N THR A 91 6.18 14.51 -0.60
CA THR A 91 6.84 13.57 -1.53
C THR A 91 8.36 13.78 -1.57
N GLU A 92 8.90 14.65 -0.71
CA GLU A 92 10.32 14.98 -0.71
C GLU A 92 11.16 13.82 -0.13
N GLY A 93 12.14 13.36 -0.91
CA GLY A 93 13.02 12.25 -0.53
C GLY A 93 12.35 10.88 -0.60
N THR A 94 11.32 10.72 -1.43
CA THR A 94 10.76 9.42 -1.82
C THR A 94 11.13 9.14 -3.28
N ASP A 95 12.35 8.63 -3.51
CA ASP A 95 12.92 8.48 -4.85
C ASP A 95 12.11 7.54 -5.77
N ASN A 96 11.34 6.62 -5.18
CA ASN A 96 10.45 5.68 -5.89
C ASN A 96 8.95 6.01 -5.75
N GLY A 97 8.64 7.24 -5.35
CA GLY A 97 7.29 7.66 -4.99
C GLY A 97 6.87 7.21 -3.59
N GLY A 98 5.92 7.94 -2.99
CA GLY A 98 5.45 7.69 -1.64
C GLY A 98 5.08 8.97 -0.91
N VAL A 99 4.73 8.83 0.37
CA VAL A 99 4.43 9.97 1.25
C VAL A 99 5.22 9.82 2.53
N ARG A 100 5.94 10.88 2.91
CA ARG A 100 6.56 10.99 4.24
C ARG A 100 5.57 11.67 5.18
N PHE A 101 5.14 10.94 6.21
CA PHE A 101 4.31 11.46 7.29
C PHE A 101 5.19 11.99 8.44
N LYS A 102 4.94 13.21 8.88
CA LYS A 102 5.53 13.78 10.11
C LYS A 102 4.45 14.36 11.02
N GLY A 103 4.72 14.36 12.31
CA GLY A 103 3.82 14.89 13.33
C GLY A 103 2.73 13.92 13.75
N ARG A 104 2.16 14.16 14.94
CA ARG A 104 1.04 13.38 15.45
C ARG A 104 -0.18 13.63 14.58
N GLY A 105 -0.86 12.56 14.20
CA GLY A 105 -2.09 12.66 13.42
C GLY A 105 -1.85 12.84 11.92
N SER A 106 -0.71 12.40 11.41
CA SER A 106 -0.46 12.28 9.97
C SER A 106 -0.60 10.83 9.52
N TRP A 107 -1.49 10.54 8.56
CA TRP A 107 -1.70 9.21 7.98
C TRP A 107 -2.41 9.29 6.63
N ALA A 108 -2.52 8.16 5.92
CA ALA A 108 -3.37 8.00 4.75
C ALA A 108 -4.47 6.97 5.01
N GLU A 109 -5.69 7.25 4.54
CA GLU A 109 -6.81 6.33 4.55
C GLU A 109 -7.20 5.96 3.13
N TRP A 110 -7.20 4.66 2.83
CA TRP A 110 -7.67 4.14 1.56
C TRP A 110 -9.03 3.46 1.75
N PRO A 111 -10.13 4.00 1.21
CA PRO A 111 -11.46 3.55 1.60
C PRO A 111 -11.84 2.23 0.93
N VAL A 112 -12.32 1.27 1.74
CA VAL A 112 -12.91 0.01 1.24
C VAL A 112 -14.44 0.12 1.11
N SER A 113 -15.13 0.34 2.23
CA SER A 113 -16.60 0.38 2.31
C SER A 113 -17.20 1.80 2.36
N LYS A 114 -16.39 2.84 2.56
CA LYS A 114 -16.86 4.24 2.68
C LYS A 114 -17.27 4.89 1.34
N GLN A 115 -17.37 4.13 0.25
CA GLN A 115 -17.54 4.66 -1.11
C GLN A 115 -19.02 4.78 -1.56
N GLY A 116 -19.99 4.47 -0.68
CA GLY A 116 -21.41 4.57 -0.98
C GLY A 116 -21.93 3.36 -1.76
N GLU A 117 -22.70 3.61 -2.82
CA GLU A 117 -23.35 2.56 -3.64
C GLU A 117 -22.34 1.74 -4.46
N ASN A 118 -21.31 2.41 -5.01
CA ASN A 118 -20.25 1.75 -5.78
C ASN A 118 -19.04 1.49 -4.90
N GLN A 119 -18.83 0.22 -4.53
CA GLN A 119 -17.73 -0.23 -3.67
C GLN A 119 -16.76 -1.13 -4.45
N PRO A 120 -15.85 -0.56 -5.27
CA PRO A 120 -14.94 -1.34 -6.10
C PRO A 120 -14.03 -2.27 -5.29
N TYR A 121 -13.79 -1.96 -4.01
CA TYR A 121 -12.94 -2.76 -3.11
C TYR A 121 -13.70 -3.73 -2.21
N TYR A 122 -14.98 -4.01 -2.49
CA TYR A 122 -15.78 -4.95 -1.70
C TYR A 122 -15.14 -6.35 -1.56
N PHE A 123 -14.33 -6.78 -2.54
CA PHE A 123 -13.59 -8.04 -2.49
C PHE A 123 -12.69 -8.16 -1.24
N ALA A 124 -12.21 -7.04 -0.67
CA ALA A 124 -11.33 -7.04 0.49
C ALA A 124 -12.04 -7.54 1.77
N ASN A 125 -13.36 -7.65 1.77
CA ASN A 125 -14.11 -8.31 2.85
C ASN A 125 -13.92 -9.84 2.84
N ASN A 126 -13.54 -10.43 1.71
CA ASN A 126 -13.34 -11.87 1.57
C ASN A 126 -11.86 -12.26 1.63
N GLY A 127 -11.01 -11.53 0.90
CA GLY A 127 -9.58 -11.79 0.85
C GLY A 127 -8.84 -10.69 0.10
N PHE A 128 -7.67 -10.31 0.63
CA PHE A 128 -6.82 -9.29 0.04
C PHE A 128 -5.37 -9.50 0.47
N THR A 129 -4.45 -8.84 -0.23
CA THR A 129 -3.07 -8.66 0.19
C THR A 129 -2.75 -7.17 0.10
N LEU A 130 -2.14 -6.61 1.14
CA LEU A 130 -1.68 -5.23 1.16
C LEU A 130 -0.16 -5.23 1.33
N MET A 131 0.54 -4.56 0.42
CA MET A 131 2.00 -4.48 0.40
C MET A 131 2.44 -3.02 0.47
N ALA A 132 3.45 -2.74 1.29
CA ALA A 132 4.04 -1.42 1.42
C ALA A 132 5.52 -1.52 1.80
N THR A 133 6.32 -0.59 1.28
CA THR A 133 7.68 -0.34 1.77
C THR A 133 7.60 0.80 2.79
N VAL A 134 8.10 0.56 4.00
CA VAL A 134 8.05 1.54 5.09
C VAL A 134 9.46 1.85 5.57
N THR A 135 9.79 3.14 5.62
CA THR A 135 11.04 3.64 6.20
C THR A 135 10.73 4.47 7.43
N ILE A 136 11.32 4.09 8.56
CA ILE A 136 11.15 4.80 9.84
C ILE A 136 12.30 5.79 9.99
N HIS A 137 11.99 7.09 9.95
CA HIS A 137 12.99 8.16 10.02
C HIS A 137 13.26 8.68 11.44
N ALA A 138 12.36 8.44 12.40
CA ALA A 138 12.43 9.03 13.73
C ALA A 138 13.21 8.17 14.73
N GLY A 139 13.81 8.80 15.74
CA GLY A 139 14.34 8.12 16.91
C GLY A 139 13.18 7.57 17.74
N LEU A 140 13.06 6.24 17.80
CA LEU A 140 11.93 5.58 18.46
C LEU A 140 12.01 5.59 19.99
N GLU A 141 13.11 6.09 20.57
CA GLU A 141 13.43 5.98 22.00
C GLU A 141 12.52 6.84 22.90
N GLU A 142 11.99 7.95 22.38
CA GLU A 142 11.12 8.87 23.14
C GLU A 142 9.63 8.50 23.11
N LEU A 143 9.28 7.35 22.51
CA LEU A 143 7.89 6.97 22.30
C LEU A 143 7.30 6.25 23.50
N SER A 144 6.11 6.69 23.91
CA SER A 144 5.32 6.06 24.98
C SER A 144 4.70 4.72 24.59
N GLY A 145 4.74 4.32 23.32
CA GLY A 145 4.13 3.07 22.83
C GLY A 145 4.43 2.79 21.36
N PRO A 146 3.95 1.66 20.81
CA PRO A 146 4.20 1.26 19.43
C PRO A 146 3.65 2.27 18.41
N ILE A 147 4.42 2.54 17.34
CA ILE A 147 3.96 3.36 16.21
C ILE A 147 3.20 2.47 15.23
N PRO A 148 1.93 2.78 14.90
CA PRO A 148 1.23 2.10 13.81
C PRO A 148 1.82 2.51 12.45
N LEU A 149 2.11 1.52 11.60
CA LEU A 149 2.71 1.73 10.28
C LEU A 149 1.71 1.47 9.14
N MET A 150 0.93 0.40 9.25
CA MET A 150 -0.13 0.05 8.30
C MET A 150 -1.17 -0.83 8.98
N GLY A 151 -2.38 -0.89 8.41
CA GLY A 151 -3.40 -1.80 8.91
C GLY A 151 -4.75 -1.64 8.22
N VAL A 152 -5.67 -2.51 8.61
CA VAL A 152 -7.05 -2.56 8.14
C VAL A 152 -7.98 -2.47 9.33
N ARG A 153 -8.97 -1.57 9.23
CA ARG A 153 -9.95 -1.26 10.27
C ARG A 153 -11.35 -1.49 9.74
N ILE A 154 -12.23 -1.99 10.60
CA ILE A 154 -13.65 -2.15 10.29
C ILE A 154 -14.35 -0.82 10.60
N ALA A 155 -15.14 -0.30 9.64
CA ALA A 155 -15.75 1.03 9.73
C ALA A 155 -16.75 1.18 10.90
N ASP A 156 -17.51 0.13 11.22
CA ASP A 156 -18.70 0.22 12.09
C ASP A 156 -18.40 0.07 13.59
N THR A 157 -17.15 -0.23 13.94
CA THR A 157 -16.70 -0.31 15.33
C THR A 157 -15.47 0.56 15.45
N ALA A 158 -15.58 1.67 16.18
CA ALA A 158 -14.57 2.72 16.28
C ALA A 158 -13.14 2.25 16.68
N ARG A 159 -12.92 0.96 17.00
CA ARG A 159 -11.67 0.42 17.52
C ARG A 159 -11.28 -0.99 17.05
N THR A 160 -12.00 -1.64 16.13
CA THR A 160 -11.61 -3.00 15.72
C THR A 160 -10.61 -2.94 14.57
N VAL A 161 -9.32 -2.94 14.92
CA VAL A 161 -8.25 -3.23 13.97
C VAL A 161 -8.31 -4.72 13.65
N LEU A 162 -8.62 -5.06 12.40
CA LEU A 162 -8.64 -6.44 11.94
C LEU A 162 -7.21 -6.97 11.79
N LEU A 163 -6.34 -6.13 11.21
CA LEU A 163 -4.92 -6.38 11.05
C LEU A 163 -4.16 -5.06 11.20
N GLY A 164 -3.08 -5.05 11.98
CA GLY A 164 -2.21 -3.87 12.12
C GLY A 164 -0.77 -4.29 12.25
N LEU A 165 0.13 -3.50 11.66
CA LEU A 165 1.57 -3.61 11.82
C LEU A 165 2.06 -2.35 12.53
N SER A 166 2.81 -2.55 13.60
CA SER A 166 3.43 -1.47 14.37
C SER A 166 4.90 -1.76 14.66
N CYS A 167 5.64 -0.73 15.07
CA CYS A 167 7.02 -0.85 15.49
C CYS A 167 7.21 -0.25 16.89
N THR A 168 7.87 -0.98 17.77
CA THR A 168 8.14 -0.55 19.15
C THR A 168 9.40 0.30 19.26
N LYS A 169 9.59 0.96 20.40
CA LYS A 169 10.82 1.71 20.71
C LYS A 169 12.09 0.86 20.60
N ASP A 170 11.98 -0.44 20.88
CA ASP A 170 13.07 -1.40 20.81
C ASP A 170 13.33 -1.92 19.38
N LYS A 171 12.73 -1.27 18.37
CA LYS A 171 12.83 -1.62 16.94
C LYS A 171 12.30 -3.02 16.62
N GLN A 172 11.35 -3.49 17.42
CA GLN A 172 10.67 -4.77 17.21
C GLN A 172 9.35 -4.56 16.45
N TRP A 173 9.01 -5.51 15.58
CA TRP A 173 7.73 -5.52 14.89
C TRP A 173 6.64 -6.14 15.77
N SER A 174 5.50 -5.47 15.88
CA SER A 174 4.31 -6.00 16.55
C SER A 174 3.16 -6.09 15.54
N VAL A 175 2.45 -7.21 15.56
CA VAL A 175 1.32 -7.47 14.68
C VAL A 175 0.06 -7.61 15.52
N LEU A 176 -0.93 -6.79 15.22
CA LEU A 176 -2.24 -6.85 15.86
C LEU A 176 -3.21 -7.61 14.95
N CYS A 177 -3.80 -8.68 15.44
CA CYS A 177 -4.78 -9.49 14.71
C CYS A 177 -6.07 -9.57 15.52
N ARG A 178 -7.19 -9.06 14.98
CA ARG A 178 -8.51 -9.03 15.66
C ARG A 178 -8.47 -8.41 17.07
N GLY A 179 -7.61 -7.41 17.28
CA GLY A 179 -7.44 -6.76 18.58
C GLY A 179 -6.55 -7.52 19.58
N GLU A 180 -6.01 -8.69 19.22
CA GLU A 180 -5.00 -9.40 20.00
C GLU A 180 -3.60 -9.10 19.46
N GLU A 181 -2.69 -8.71 20.34
CA GLU A 181 -1.29 -8.48 19.98
C GLU A 181 -0.55 -9.81 19.83
N ARG A 182 0.22 -9.93 18.75
CA ARG A 182 1.09 -11.07 18.46
C ARG A 182 2.45 -10.54 18.03
N GLU A 183 3.51 -11.17 18.52
CA GLU A 183 4.84 -10.91 17.99
C GLU A 183 4.90 -11.37 16.52
N ALA A 184 5.44 -10.53 15.66
CA ALA A 184 5.74 -10.96 14.29
C ALA A 184 6.80 -12.06 14.38
N ILE A 185 6.53 -13.22 13.76
CA ILE A 185 7.59 -14.20 13.54
C ILE A 185 8.65 -13.50 12.69
N ALA A 186 9.84 -13.27 13.27
CA ALA A 186 10.95 -12.69 12.55
C ALA A 186 11.16 -13.46 11.24
N PRO A 187 11.47 -12.80 10.10
CA PRO A 187 11.92 -13.55 8.93
C PRO A 187 13.06 -14.44 9.42
N ALA A 188 12.98 -15.74 9.07
CA ALA A 188 13.96 -16.72 9.49
C ALA A 188 15.35 -16.11 9.27
N ARG A 189 16.09 -15.88 10.37
CA ARG A 189 17.51 -15.53 10.31
C ARG A 189 18.10 -16.52 9.31
N GLY A 190 18.66 -16.00 8.21
CA GLY A 190 19.33 -16.83 7.22
C GLY A 190 20.19 -17.84 7.97
N ARG A 191 19.93 -19.13 7.72
CA ARG A 191 20.68 -20.23 8.35
C ARG A 191 22.15 -19.85 8.29
N GLN A 192 22.76 -19.63 9.45
CA GLN A 192 24.20 -19.67 9.57
C GLN A 192 24.56 -21.13 9.33
N ILE A 193 24.89 -21.45 8.08
CA ILE A 193 25.49 -22.74 7.74
C ILE A 193 26.85 -22.72 8.42
N LYS A 194 26.94 -23.44 9.54
CA LYS A 194 28.22 -23.79 10.14
C LYS A 194 28.89 -24.73 9.16
N ASN A 195 29.85 -24.21 8.39
CA ASN A 195 30.76 -25.06 7.64
C ASN A 195 31.60 -25.82 8.66
N THR A 196 31.39 -27.13 8.69
CA THR A 196 32.22 -28.07 9.43
C THR A 196 32.98 -28.84 8.36
N THR A 197 34.28 -28.60 8.25
CA THR A 197 35.37 -29.60 8.13
C THR A 197 36.67 -28.83 8.30
#